data_AF-A0ABD1NPH1-F1
#
_entry.id   AF-A0ABD1NPH1-F1
#
_cell.length_a   1.000
_cell.length_b   1.000
_cell.length_c   1.000
_cell.angle_alpha   90.00
_cell.angle_beta   90.00
_cell.angle_gamma   90.00
#
_symmetry.space_group_name_H-M   'P 1'
#
loop_
_entity.id
_entity.type
_entity.pdbx_description
1 polymer ?
#
loop_
_entity_poly.entity_id
_entity_poly.type
_entity_poly.pdbx_seq_one_letter_code
_entity_poly.pdbx_strand_id
1 'polypeptide(L)'
;MSNYYSVIIHNSVQCNSIDTSPVVPTTSLVSFLETVQETALHAYGHKGFDPKLYVDLSLKQNLSTTIEAFEKLPRTENGSVSDHDLNGFMVKYLNGAGEDLVYAEPVDFVAEPERFLPKVQNPKVRAWALEVHSLWKNLSRKVSGRVRESPNFHTLLPLKYPVMIPGSRFREVYYWDSYWVIRLVFLSYA
;
A
#
# COMPACT_ATOMS: atom_id res chain seq x y z
N MET A 1 7.67 0.29 54.09
CA MET A 1 8.92 -0.44 53.79
C MET A 1 8.64 -1.39 52.64
N SER A 2 9.55 -1.38 51.68
CA SER A 2 9.40 -1.79 50.28
C SER A 2 9.15 -3.29 50.10
N ASN A 3 8.24 -3.66 49.19
CA ASN A 3 8.22 -4.98 48.55
C ASN A 3 8.38 -4.76 47.05
N TYR A 4 9.50 -5.26 46.54
CA TYR A 4 9.94 -5.20 45.16
C TYR A 4 9.01 -6.02 44.25
N TYR A 5 8.42 -5.37 43.25
CA TYR A 5 7.89 -6.05 42.07
C TYR A 5 9.02 -6.12 41.04
N SER A 6 9.47 -7.32 40.70
CA SER A 6 10.43 -7.58 39.65
C SER A 6 9.79 -7.34 38.28
N VAL A 7 10.20 -6.26 37.62
CA VAL A 7 9.93 -6.00 36.20
C VAL A 7 10.74 -7.00 35.39
N ILE A 8 10.08 -7.85 34.60
CA ILE A 8 10.73 -8.65 33.57
C ILE A 8 11.11 -7.69 32.44
N ILE A 9 12.36 -7.25 32.45
CA ILE A 9 12.96 -6.53 31.32
C ILE A 9 13.17 -7.55 30.21
N HIS A 10 12.43 -7.44 29.11
CA HIS A 10 12.82 -8.10 27.87
C HIS A 10 14.16 -7.49 27.44
N ASN A 11 15.24 -8.25 27.62
CA ASN A 11 16.53 -7.93 27.02
C ASN A 11 16.32 -7.78 25.51
N SER A 12 16.43 -6.55 25.02
CA SER A 12 16.58 -6.27 23.60
C SER A 12 17.83 -7.01 23.14
N VAL A 13 17.66 -8.06 22.33
CA VAL A 13 18.77 -8.67 21.62
C VAL A 13 19.38 -7.56 20.77
N GLN A 14 20.60 -7.16 21.12
CA GLN A 14 21.34 -6.14 20.39
C GLN A 14 21.74 -6.75 19.05
N CYS A 15 20.96 -6.44 18.00
CA CYS A 15 21.31 -6.80 16.64
C CYS A 15 22.56 -6.01 16.22
N ASN A 16 23.73 -6.64 16.33
CA ASN A 16 24.95 -6.10 15.73
C ASN A 16 24.84 -6.28 14.21
N SER A 17 24.36 -5.25 13.52
CA SER A 17 24.39 -5.18 12.06
C SER A 17 25.86 -5.11 11.60
N ILE A 18 26.31 -6.16 10.90
CA ILE A 18 27.61 -6.23 10.22
C ILE A 18 27.53 -5.52 8.85
N ASP A 19 26.33 -5.10 8.43
CA ASP A 19 26.13 -4.43 7.15
C ASP A 19 26.49 -2.95 7.27
N THR A 20 27.60 -2.58 6.64
CA THR A 20 28.10 -1.20 6.53
C THR A 20 27.49 -0.46 5.33
N SER A 21 26.55 -1.08 4.63
CA SER A 21 25.79 -0.41 3.56
C SER A 21 25.06 0.81 4.14
N PRO A 22 25.04 1.95 3.42
CA PRO A 22 24.34 3.13 3.88
C PRO A 22 22.84 2.81 4.02
N VAL A 23 22.36 2.74 5.26
CA VAL A 23 20.94 2.65 5.55
C VAL A 23 20.33 3.99 5.14
N VAL A 24 19.50 3.97 4.11
CA VAL A 24 18.72 5.15 3.73
C VAL A 24 17.74 5.43 4.88
N PRO A 25 17.80 6.62 5.50
CA PRO A 25 16.91 6.93 6.62
C PRO A 25 15.45 6.94 6.14
N THR A 26 14.58 6.33 6.95
CA THR A 26 13.13 6.36 6.74
C THR A 26 12.65 7.82 6.65
N THR A 27 11.77 8.11 5.70
CA THR A 27 11.22 9.45 5.57
C THR A 27 10.32 9.79 6.76
N SER A 28 10.23 11.07 7.13
CA SER A 28 9.37 11.51 8.24
C SER A 28 7.90 11.13 8.04
N LEU A 29 7.43 11.05 6.79
CA LEU A 29 6.09 10.57 6.47
C LEU A 29 5.92 9.10 6.84
N VAL A 30 6.87 8.24 6.43
CA VAL A 30 6.78 6.81 6.70
C VAL A 30 6.83 6.55 8.21
N SER A 31 7.73 7.18 8.95
CA SER A 31 7.78 7.06 10.42
C SER A 31 6.49 7.53 11.10
N PHE A 32 5.85 8.58 10.57
CA PHE A 32 4.55 9.01 11.06
C PHE A 32 3.45 7.97 10.78
N LEU A 33 3.39 7.42 9.57
CA LEU A 33 2.40 6.39 9.22
C LEU A 33 2.61 5.09 9.99
N GLU A 34 3.84 4.72 10.32
CA GLU A 34 4.16 3.63 11.25
C GLU A 34 3.60 3.90 12.65
N THR A 35 3.72 5.14 13.15
CA THR A 35 3.13 5.54 14.45
C THR A 35 1.59 5.44 14.43
N VAL A 36 0.95 5.85 13.33
CA VAL A 36 -0.50 5.69 13.12
C VAL A 36 -0.87 4.21 13.09
N GLN A 37 -0.10 3.38 12.37
CA GLN A 37 -0.28 1.94 12.30
C GLN A 37 -0.23 1.28 13.69
N GLU A 38 0.80 1.59 14.50
CA GLU A 38 0.93 1.06 15.85
C GLU A 38 -0.23 1.49 16.76
N THR A 39 -0.62 2.76 16.68
CA THR A 39 -1.76 3.29 17.44
C THR A 39 -3.06 2.59 17.04
N ALA A 40 -3.24 2.34 15.74
CA ALA A 40 -4.39 1.61 15.22
C ALA A 40 -4.39 0.13 15.65
N LEU A 41 -3.22 -0.51 15.71
CA LEU A 41 -3.11 -1.88 16.22
C LEU A 41 -3.53 -1.96 17.69
N HIS A 42 -3.12 -0.98 18.50
CA HIS A 42 -3.51 -0.92 19.90
C HIS A 42 -5.00 -0.60 20.10
N ALA A 43 -5.57 0.27 19.27
CA ALA A 43 -6.99 0.64 19.36
C ALA A 43 -7.92 -0.49 18.88
N TYR A 44 -7.68 -1.01 17.66
CA TYR A 44 -8.57 -1.96 17.00
C TYR A 44 -8.26 -3.44 17.30
N GLY A 45 -7.06 -3.72 17.81
CA GLY A 45 -6.57 -5.07 18.02
C GLY A 45 -6.13 -5.80 16.74
N HIS A 46 -5.74 -7.06 16.89
CA HIS A 46 -5.12 -7.83 15.80
C HIS A 46 -6.09 -8.39 14.75
N LYS A 47 -7.37 -8.53 15.09
CA LYS A 47 -8.32 -9.27 14.23
C LYS A 47 -8.67 -8.44 12.99
N GLY A 48 -8.23 -8.89 11.82
CA GLY A 48 -8.47 -8.19 10.55
C GLY A 48 -7.58 -6.96 10.35
N PHE A 49 -6.53 -6.82 11.17
CA PHE A 49 -5.57 -5.72 11.04
C PHE A 49 -4.69 -5.91 9.81
N ASP A 50 -4.66 -4.90 8.94
CA ASP A 50 -3.77 -4.86 7.79
C ASP A 50 -2.74 -3.72 7.95
N PRO A 51 -1.46 -4.02 8.24
CA PRO A 51 -0.45 -2.98 8.42
C PRO A 51 -0.21 -2.15 7.14
N LYS A 52 -0.31 -2.76 5.95
CA LYS A 52 -0.03 -2.05 4.68
C LYS A 52 -1.08 -0.98 4.39
N LEU A 53 -2.31 -1.16 4.88
CA LEU A 53 -3.35 -0.15 4.73
C LEU A 53 -2.88 1.21 5.27
N TYR A 54 -2.19 1.24 6.40
CA TYR A 54 -1.73 2.47 7.03
C TYR A 54 -0.53 3.09 6.33
N VAL A 55 0.38 2.27 5.80
CA VAL A 55 1.54 2.72 5.00
C VAL A 55 1.11 3.31 3.66
N ASP A 56 -0.06 2.90 3.17
CA ASP A 56 -0.64 3.36 1.90
C ASP A 56 -1.56 4.58 2.06
N LEU A 57 -1.72 5.10 3.27
CA LEU A 57 -2.43 6.35 3.50
C LEU A 57 -1.59 7.51 2.97
N SER A 58 -2.26 8.51 2.39
CA SER A 58 -1.61 9.76 1.99
C SER A 58 -2.18 10.94 2.75
N LEU A 59 -1.39 12.00 2.90
CA LEU A 59 -1.81 13.17 3.64
C LEU A 59 -2.81 14.01 2.84
N LYS A 60 -3.79 14.61 3.53
CA LYS A 60 -4.65 15.66 2.97
C LYS A 60 -4.03 17.04 3.02
N GLN A 61 -3.00 17.21 3.86
CA GLN A 61 -2.36 18.49 4.16
C GLN A 61 -0.92 18.27 4.67
N ASN A 62 -0.23 19.34 5.07
CA ASN A 62 1.15 19.25 5.54
C ASN A 62 1.34 18.25 6.70
N LEU A 63 2.48 17.55 6.66
CA LEU A 63 2.84 16.54 7.65
C LEU A 63 2.91 17.12 9.07
N SER A 64 3.53 18.29 9.25
CA SER A 64 3.66 18.92 10.57
C SER A 64 2.30 19.16 11.24
N THR A 65 1.35 19.76 10.51
CA THR A 65 0.00 20.01 11.04
C THR A 65 -0.76 18.72 11.30
N THR A 66 -0.51 17.68 10.52
CA THR A 66 -1.12 16.36 10.71
C THR A 66 -0.57 15.67 11.97
N ILE A 67 0.74 15.75 12.20
CA ILE A 67 1.40 15.26 13.43
C ILE A 67 0.86 16.02 14.64
N GLU A 68 0.83 17.35 14.61
CA GLU A 68 0.29 18.16 15.73
C GLU A 68 -1.16 17.81 16.06
N ALA A 69 -1.98 17.49 15.05
CA ALA A 69 -3.35 17.06 15.27
C ALA A 69 -3.43 15.66 15.86
N PHE A 70 -2.54 14.75 15.46
CA PHE A 70 -2.45 13.39 15.99
C PHE A 70 -2.02 13.36 17.46
N GLU A 71 -1.03 14.19 17.83
CA GLU A 71 -0.54 14.31 19.20
C GLU A 71 -1.60 14.85 20.17
N LYS A 72 -2.55 15.63 19.67
CA LYS A 72 -3.67 16.20 20.44
C LYS A 72 -4.84 15.23 20.64
N LEU A 73 -4.78 14.01 20.10
CA LEU A 73 -5.86 13.03 20.29
C LEU A 73 -6.01 12.66 21.78
N PRO A 74 -7.25 12.57 22.30
CA PRO A 74 -7.48 12.09 23.66
C PRO A 74 -6.88 10.70 23.86
N ARG A 75 -6.15 10.53 24.95
CA ARG A 75 -5.54 9.24 25.32
C ARG A 75 -5.98 8.83 26.71
N THR A 76 -6.24 7.54 26.88
CA THR A 76 -6.44 6.93 28.21
C THR A 76 -5.14 6.98 29.03
N GLU A 77 -5.21 6.69 30.33
CA GLU A 77 -4.02 6.55 31.19
C GLU A 77 -2.97 5.59 30.64
N ASN A 78 -3.42 4.57 29.90
CA ASN A 78 -2.64 3.53 29.25
C ASN A 78 -1.98 4.00 27.94
N GLY A 79 -2.19 5.26 27.54
CA GLY A 79 -1.72 5.84 26.27
C GLY A 79 -2.57 5.51 25.03
N SER A 80 -3.62 4.68 25.17
CA SER A 80 -4.49 4.25 24.07
C SER A 80 -5.42 5.35 23.56
N VAL A 81 -5.67 5.38 22.25
CA VAL A 81 -6.64 6.27 21.60
C VAL A 81 -7.91 5.49 21.32
N SER A 82 -9.08 6.11 21.50
CA SER A 82 -10.36 5.47 21.22
C SER A 82 -10.58 5.26 19.71
N ASP A 83 -11.33 4.22 19.34
CA ASP A 83 -11.68 3.94 17.94
C ASP A 83 -12.37 5.13 17.27
N HIS A 84 -13.23 5.83 18.00
CA HIS A 84 -13.95 6.99 17.50
C HIS A 84 -12.99 8.13 17.14
N ASP A 85 -12.06 8.46 18.04
CA ASP A 85 -11.16 9.58 17.86
C ASP A 85 -10.12 9.30 16.78
N LEU A 86 -9.60 8.07 16.72
CA LEU A 86 -8.65 7.66 15.69
C LEU A 86 -9.31 7.65 14.30
N ASN A 87 -10.53 7.12 14.17
CA ASN A 87 -11.27 7.18 12.91
C ASN A 87 -11.58 8.62 12.49
N GLY A 88 -12.01 9.47 13.43
CA GLY A 88 -12.24 10.88 13.18
C GLY A 88 -10.98 11.60 12.68
N PHE A 89 -9.83 11.30 13.28
CA PHE A 89 -8.53 11.78 12.82
C PHE A 89 -8.22 11.33 11.40
N MET A 90 -8.28 10.03 11.12
CA MET A 90 -7.95 9.47 9.81
C MET A 90 -8.83 10.08 8.72
N VAL A 91 -10.15 10.14 8.94
CA VAL A 91 -11.10 10.73 7.97
C VAL A 91 -10.80 12.21 7.72
N LYS A 92 -10.35 12.95 8.72
CA LYS A 92 -10.07 14.39 8.59
C LYS A 92 -8.74 14.69 7.91
N TYR A 93 -7.68 13.93 8.24
CA TYR A 93 -6.30 14.29 7.87
C TYR A 93 -5.65 13.39 6.82
N LEU A 94 -6.19 12.19 6.56
CA LEU A 94 -5.61 11.21 5.65
C LEU A 94 -6.59 10.86 4.52
N ASN A 95 -6.07 10.67 3.31
CA ASN A 95 -6.81 10.04 2.21
C ASN A 95 -6.75 8.52 2.35
N GLY A 96 -7.73 7.84 1.77
CA GLY A 96 -7.80 6.38 1.81
C GLY A 96 -6.67 5.73 1.03
N ALA A 97 -6.25 4.56 1.51
CA ALA A 97 -5.29 3.74 0.81
C ALA A 97 -5.82 3.39 -0.58
N GLY A 98 -5.00 3.60 -1.62
CA GLY A 98 -5.33 3.31 -3.02
C GLY A 98 -5.89 4.49 -3.83
N GLU A 99 -6.07 5.66 -3.21
CA GLU A 99 -6.43 6.89 -3.94
C GLU A 99 -5.27 7.47 -4.79
N ASP A 100 -4.07 6.91 -4.63
CA ASP A 100 -2.86 7.33 -5.35
C ASP A 100 -2.83 6.84 -6.82
N LEU A 101 -3.62 5.81 -7.13
CA LEU A 101 -3.77 5.26 -8.47
C LEU A 101 -5.18 5.49 -9.00
N VAL A 102 -5.25 5.83 -10.28
CA VAL A 102 -6.51 5.90 -11.01
C VAL A 102 -6.51 4.92 -12.16
N TYR A 103 -7.70 4.52 -12.61
CA TYR A 103 -7.87 3.69 -13.78
C TYR A 103 -7.22 4.32 -15.02
N ALA A 104 -6.60 3.48 -15.85
CA ALA A 104 -6.08 3.86 -17.16
C ALA A 104 -6.62 2.89 -18.20
N GLU A 105 -7.36 3.39 -19.19
CA GLU A 105 -7.87 2.54 -20.28
C GLU A 105 -6.68 1.99 -21.09
N PRO A 106 -6.53 0.65 -21.22
CA PRO A 106 -5.54 0.07 -22.11
C PRO A 106 -6.01 0.19 -23.55
N VAL A 107 -5.49 1.19 -24.27
CA VAL A 107 -5.92 1.56 -25.63
C VAL A 107 -5.65 0.48 -26.68
N ASP A 108 -4.73 -0.43 -26.40
CA ASP A 108 -4.33 -1.55 -27.22
C ASP A 108 -5.07 -2.85 -26.86
N PHE A 109 -6.00 -2.82 -25.91
CA PHE A 109 -6.71 -4.03 -25.48
C PHE A 109 -7.66 -4.59 -26.54
N VAL A 110 -7.50 -5.89 -26.83
CA VAL A 110 -8.34 -6.65 -27.77
C VAL A 110 -9.00 -7.79 -27.02
N ALA A 111 -10.33 -7.85 -26.99
CA ALA A 111 -11.07 -8.84 -26.19
C ALA A 111 -10.77 -10.30 -26.57
N GLU A 112 -10.49 -10.55 -27.85
CA GLU A 112 -10.09 -11.86 -28.35
C GLU A 112 -8.68 -11.82 -28.96
N PRO A 113 -7.64 -12.23 -28.21
CA PRO A 113 -6.26 -12.19 -28.69
C PRO A 113 -6.02 -13.12 -29.89
N GLU A 114 -5.72 -12.56 -31.06
CA GLU A 114 -5.62 -13.30 -32.32
C GLU A 114 -4.46 -14.31 -32.37
N ARG A 115 -3.44 -14.16 -31.51
CA ARG A 115 -2.20 -14.96 -31.59
C ARG A 115 -2.26 -16.26 -30.81
N PHE A 116 -2.51 -16.17 -29.50
CA PHE A 116 -2.50 -17.35 -28.66
C PHE A 116 -3.86 -18.05 -28.64
N LEU A 117 -4.96 -17.30 -28.69
CA LEU A 117 -6.29 -17.85 -28.44
C LEU A 117 -6.71 -18.91 -29.49
N PRO A 118 -6.44 -18.75 -30.80
CA PRO A 118 -6.73 -19.80 -31.79
C PRO A 118 -5.95 -21.11 -31.59
N LYS A 119 -4.82 -21.06 -30.87
CA LYS A 119 -4.02 -22.25 -30.55
C LYS A 119 -4.61 -23.05 -29.38
N VAL A 120 -5.52 -22.45 -28.61
CA VAL A 120 -6.20 -23.09 -27.47
C VAL A 120 -7.43 -23.84 -27.99
N GLN A 121 -7.23 -25.13 -28.28
CA GLN A 121 -8.29 -25.99 -28.85
C GLN A 121 -9.36 -26.42 -27.84
N ASN A 122 -8.98 -26.56 -26.57
CA ASN A 122 -9.93 -26.97 -25.53
C ASN A 122 -10.90 -25.81 -25.21
N PRO A 123 -12.23 -25.98 -25.39
CA PRO A 123 -13.18 -24.89 -25.19
C PRO A 123 -13.20 -24.33 -23.76
N LYS A 124 -13.03 -25.19 -22.74
CA LYS A 124 -13.00 -24.77 -21.33
C LYS A 124 -11.77 -23.92 -21.03
N VAL A 125 -10.61 -24.35 -21.54
CA VAL A 125 -9.35 -23.60 -21.37
C VAL A 125 -9.41 -22.27 -22.13
N ARG A 126 -10.03 -22.26 -23.32
CA ARG A 126 -10.24 -21.04 -24.10
C ARG A 126 -11.11 -20.02 -23.34
N ALA A 127 -12.24 -20.48 -22.76
CA ALA A 127 -13.11 -19.62 -21.96
C ALA A 127 -12.37 -19.05 -20.74
N TRP A 128 -11.66 -19.91 -19.99
CA TRP A 128 -10.84 -19.47 -18.86
C TRP A 128 -9.76 -18.45 -19.27
N ALA A 129 -9.09 -18.66 -20.41
CA ALA A 129 -8.06 -17.74 -20.88
C ALA A 129 -8.65 -16.35 -21.23
N LEU A 130 -9.87 -16.30 -21.76
CA LEU A 130 -10.59 -15.04 -21.99
C LEU A 130 -10.98 -14.34 -20.68
N GLU A 131 -11.41 -15.10 -19.67
CA GLU A 131 -11.69 -14.54 -18.35
C GLU A 131 -10.43 -13.90 -17.74
N VAL A 132 -9.31 -14.61 -17.75
CA VAL A 132 -8.02 -14.08 -17.28
C VAL A 132 -7.59 -12.86 -18.10
N HIS A 133 -7.71 -12.93 -19.43
CA HIS A 133 -7.37 -11.81 -20.31
C HIS A 133 -8.22 -10.56 -20.01
N SER A 134 -9.51 -10.73 -19.70
CA SER A 134 -10.39 -9.61 -19.36
C SER A 134 -9.97 -8.85 -18.09
N LEU A 135 -9.24 -9.50 -17.17
CA LEU A 135 -8.75 -8.87 -15.95
C LEU A 135 -7.71 -7.78 -16.24
N TRP A 136 -6.94 -7.90 -17.33
CA TRP A 136 -5.94 -6.91 -17.71
C TRP A 136 -6.54 -5.52 -17.88
N LYS A 137 -7.74 -5.45 -18.44
CA LYS A 137 -8.49 -4.20 -18.54
C LYS A 137 -8.64 -3.55 -17.17
N ASN A 138 -9.06 -4.33 -16.17
CA ASN A 138 -9.29 -3.83 -14.82
C ASN A 138 -8.01 -3.62 -13.99
N LEU A 139 -6.86 -4.14 -14.39
CA LEU A 139 -5.60 -4.01 -13.65
C LEU A 139 -4.72 -2.86 -14.12
N SER A 140 -5.07 -2.23 -15.25
CA SER A 140 -4.37 -1.06 -15.78
C SER A 140 -4.62 0.19 -14.92
N ARG A 141 -3.54 0.81 -14.46
CA ARG A 141 -3.55 1.98 -13.57
C ARG A 141 -2.58 3.03 -14.06
N LYS A 142 -2.81 4.28 -13.66
CA LYS A 142 -1.84 5.37 -13.77
C LYS A 142 -1.79 6.11 -12.45
N VAL A 143 -0.62 6.67 -12.15
CA VAL A 143 -0.44 7.54 -10.98
C VAL A 143 -1.36 8.76 -11.11
N SER A 144 -2.08 9.05 -10.02
CA SER A 144 -2.99 10.19 -9.89
C SER A 144 -2.25 11.52 -10.08
N GLY A 145 -2.98 12.57 -10.48
CA GLY A 145 -2.43 13.93 -10.55
C GLY A 145 -1.90 14.42 -9.20
N ARG A 146 -2.62 14.10 -8.12
CA ARG A 146 -2.29 14.50 -6.73
C ARG A 146 -0.88 14.06 -6.31
N VAL A 147 -0.52 12.81 -6.62
CA VAL A 147 0.80 12.25 -6.30
C VAL A 147 1.91 13.01 -7.04
N ARG A 148 1.67 13.43 -8.29
CA ARG A 148 2.63 14.24 -9.05
C ARG A 148 2.73 15.68 -8.56
N GLU A 149 1.61 16.26 -8.14
CA GLU A 149 1.51 17.64 -7.65
C GLU A 149 2.14 17.79 -6.26
N SER A 150 2.06 16.77 -5.41
CA SER A 150 2.53 16.83 -4.02
C SER A 150 3.15 15.51 -3.57
N PRO A 151 4.26 15.04 -4.19
CA PRO A 151 4.83 13.72 -3.92
C PRO A 151 5.19 13.49 -2.44
N ASN A 152 5.53 14.54 -1.70
CA ASN A 152 5.86 14.47 -0.28
C ASN A 152 4.68 14.08 0.63
N PHE A 153 3.45 14.02 0.11
CA PHE A 153 2.26 13.62 0.85
C PHE A 153 1.94 12.14 0.68
N HIS A 154 2.67 11.45 -0.20
CA HIS A 154 2.40 10.07 -0.62
C HIS A 154 3.63 9.20 -0.38
N THR A 155 3.41 7.93 -0.10
CA THR A 155 4.47 6.92 -0.08
C THR A 155 4.69 6.31 -1.48
N LEU A 156 3.69 6.36 -2.36
CA LEU A 156 3.79 5.89 -3.74
C LEU A 156 4.76 6.75 -4.55
N LEU A 157 5.76 6.10 -5.14
CA LEU A 157 6.69 6.76 -6.06
C LEU A 157 6.01 7.08 -7.41
N PRO A 158 6.10 8.32 -7.92
CA PRO A 158 5.43 8.70 -9.15
C PRO A 158 6.04 8.01 -10.37
N LEU A 159 5.18 7.45 -11.22
CA LEU A 159 5.54 6.84 -12.49
C LEU A 159 4.96 7.64 -13.66
N LYS A 160 5.74 7.73 -14.75
CA LYS A 160 5.39 8.52 -15.93
C LYS A 160 4.28 7.88 -16.77
N TYR A 161 4.33 6.56 -16.92
CA TYR A 161 3.44 5.81 -17.82
C TYR A 161 2.43 4.96 -17.03
N PRO A 162 1.32 4.55 -17.67
CA PRO A 162 0.43 3.54 -17.11
C PRO A 162 1.17 2.24 -16.81
N VAL A 163 0.66 1.53 -15.82
CA VAL A 163 1.24 0.31 -15.27
C VAL A 163 0.15 -0.71 -14.99
N MET A 164 0.54 -1.97 -14.91
CA MET A 164 -0.33 -3.06 -14.47
C MET A 164 0.03 -3.40 -13.04
N ILE A 165 -0.96 -3.42 -12.15
CA ILE A 165 -0.77 -3.86 -10.76
C ILE A 165 -1.24 -5.31 -10.60
N PRO A 166 -0.70 -6.08 -9.63
CA PRO A 166 -1.22 -7.41 -9.31
C PRO A 166 -2.68 -7.39 -8.86
N GLY A 167 -3.10 -6.30 -8.21
CA GLY A 167 -4.49 -6.04 -7.80
C GLY A 167 -4.73 -6.20 -6.30
N SER A 168 -5.96 -5.87 -5.88
CA SER A 168 -6.39 -5.93 -4.48
C SER A 168 -5.56 -5.00 -3.56
N ARG A 169 -4.89 -5.57 -2.55
CA ARG A 169 -4.00 -4.88 -1.60
C ARG A 169 -2.71 -4.37 -2.26
N PHE A 170 -2.31 -4.96 -3.38
CA PHE A 170 -1.08 -4.62 -4.08
C PHE A 170 -1.36 -3.52 -5.10
N ARG A 171 -0.94 -2.30 -4.74
CA ARG A 171 -1.32 -1.06 -5.44
C ARG A 171 -0.09 -0.33 -5.96
N GLU A 172 0.98 -1.08 -6.14
CA GLU A 172 2.25 -0.65 -6.69
C GLU A 172 2.67 -1.61 -7.79
N VAL A 173 3.66 -1.20 -8.56
CA VAL A 173 4.32 -2.09 -9.50
C VAL A 173 5.27 -3.00 -8.73
N TYR A 174 5.16 -4.30 -8.97
CA TYR A 174 6.08 -5.30 -8.45
C TYR A 174 7.04 -5.74 -9.55
N TYR A 175 8.34 -5.68 -9.26
CA TYR A 175 9.40 -5.86 -10.26
C TYR A 175 9.30 -7.21 -10.98
N TRP A 176 9.27 -8.31 -10.24
CA TRP A 176 9.26 -9.66 -10.83
C TRP A 176 7.89 -10.01 -11.43
N ASP A 177 6.79 -9.56 -10.83
CA ASP A 177 5.43 -9.72 -11.37
C ASP A 177 5.30 -9.04 -12.75
N SER A 178 5.88 -7.85 -12.90
CA SER A 178 5.82 -7.06 -14.15
C SER A 178 6.38 -7.84 -15.33
N TYR A 179 7.41 -8.65 -15.12
CA TYR A 179 7.98 -9.50 -16.17
C TYR A 179 6.96 -10.50 -16.73
N TRP A 180 6.20 -11.17 -15.84
CA TRP A 180 5.20 -12.14 -16.24
C TRP A 180 4.00 -11.47 -16.91
N VAL A 181 3.58 -10.31 -16.39
CA VAL A 181 2.53 -9.49 -17.02
C VAL A 181 2.94 -9.06 -18.42
N ILE A 182 4.15 -8.50 -18.59
CA ILE A 182 4.66 -8.06 -19.90
C ILE A 182 4.72 -9.23 -20.88
N ARG A 183 5.20 -10.40 -20.46
CA ARG A 183 5.24 -11.59 -21.31
C ARG A 183 3.85 -12.01 -21.80
N LEU A 184 2.85 -12.01 -20.92
CA LEU A 184 1.48 -12.38 -21.27
C LEU A 184 0.82 -11.33 -22.19
N VAL A 185 1.02 -10.04 -21.89
CA VAL A 185 0.58 -8.93 -22.75
C VAL A 185 1.21 -9.06 -24.13
N PHE A 186 2.52 -9.30 -24.23
CA PHE A 186 3.21 -9.45 -25.50
C PHE A 186 2.65 -10.58 -26.36
N LEU A 187 2.37 -11.75 -25.75
CA LEU A 187 1.74 -12.89 -26.42
C LEU A 187 0.32 -12.61 -26.95
N SER A 188 -0.33 -11.56 -26.45
CA SER A 188 -1.69 -11.19 -26.83
C SER A 188 -1.74 -10.30 -28.09
N TYR A 189 -0.70 -9.50 -28.34
CA TYR A 189 -0.72 -8.45 -29.38
C TYR A 189 0.40 -8.57 -30.43
N ALA A 190 1.60 -9.03 -30.04
CA ALA A 190 2.84 -8.82 -30.80
C ALA A 190 3.49 -10.07 -31.35
#